data_AF-A0A7N4PYY3-F1
#
_entry.id   AF-A0A7N4PYY3-F1
#
_cell.length_a   1.000
_cell.length_b   1.000
_cell.length_c   1.000
_cell.angle_alpha   90.00
_cell.angle_beta   90.00
_cell.angle_gamma   90.00
#
_symmetry.space_group_name_H-M   'P 1'
#
loop_
_entity.id
_entity.type
_entity.pdbx_description
1 polymer ?
#
loop_
_entity_poly.entity_id
_entity_poly.type
_entity_poly.pdbx_seq_one_letter_code
_entity_poly.pdbx_strand_id
1 'polypeptide(L)'
;MADLCDTAPNILYPSKNQVLVPTLGSKITLNCTFSVAFEGHCPPAIQWLKDDHLLGNQSLYDIQEVFWDGVNVSERIVSSTLGVNLTSVQDYGTFTCALRNCSTSFTLQRTDPAGHVLAVLASLLVLLILLVAALLYVKCRLRVLLWYRDKYGDVEMNDGKLYDAYISYTSSPEDRKFVNFILKPQLENRHGYKLLLDDRDVLPNSEPSADLIMNLSRCRRLIVVLSDAFLAQAWCRHNFRDGLWRLLELSRKPIFITFEGQTHISSHPALRLLRQHRHVVTLLLWKPGSVTPSSDFWKELHLALPRKVHYRALMSDPQTRLQGDKDPMLTLHGGFLEGRPGPDPDPDPDPEGDLGESHAARLWHRNSLGKKG
;
A
#
# COMPACT_ATOMS: atom_id res chain seq x y z
N MET A 1 66.30 3.73 -61.71
CA MET A 1 65.44 2.54 -61.56
C MET A 1 65.20 2.42 -60.07
N ALA A 2 63.98 2.68 -59.60
CA ALA A 2 63.64 2.52 -58.18
C ALA A 2 63.59 1.01 -57.89
N ASP A 3 64.18 0.59 -56.78
CA ASP A 3 64.13 -0.82 -56.35
C ASP A 3 62.67 -1.22 -56.16
N LEU A 4 62.20 -2.22 -56.92
CA LEU A 4 60.84 -2.75 -56.77
C LEU A 4 60.55 -3.28 -55.35
N CYS A 5 61.59 -3.52 -54.54
CA CYS A 5 61.47 -3.88 -53.13
C CYS A 5 60.95 -2.76 -52.22
N ASP A 6 61.06 -1.47 -52.62
CA ASP A 6 60.51 -0.32 -51.88
C ASP A 6 59.02 -0.07 -52.16
N THR A 7 58.43 -0.78 -53.13
CA THR A 7 57.00 -0.69 -53.41
C THR A 7 56.23 -1.31 -52.24
N ALA A 8 55.36 -0.50 -51.62
CA ALA A 8 54.51 -0.96 -50.53
C ALA A 8 53.54 -2.05 -51.03
N PRO A 9 53.42 -3.19 -50.31
CA PRO A 9 52.48 -4.25 -50.69
C PRO A 9 51.03 -3.82 -50.43
N ASN A 10 50.10 -4.34 -51.23
CA ASN A 10 48.68 -4.06 -51.06
C ASN A 10 48.04 -5.12 -50.15
N ILE A 11 47.29 -4.67 -49.14
CA ILE A 11 46.52 -5.56 -48.26
C ILE A 11 45.23 -5.95 -48.99
N LEU A 12 45.06 -7.24 -49.28
CA LEU A 12 43.82 -7.77 -49.86
C LEU A 12 42.83 -8.17 -48.76
N TYR A 13 43.35 -8.80 -47.71
CA TYR A 13 42.55 -9.25 -46.57
C TYR A 13 43.41 -9.23 -45.29
N PRO A 14 42.89 -8.74 -44.15
CA PRO A 14 41.60 -8.09 -43.97
C PRO A 14 41.62 -6.64 -44.47
N SER A 15 40.54 -6.17 -45.09
CA SER A 15 40.50 -4.79 -45.65
C SER A 15 40.53 -3.68 -44.58
N LYS A 16 40.23 -4.04 -43.32
CA LYS A 16 40.29 -3.18 -42.11
C LYS A 16 40.60 -4.05 -40.90
N ASN A 17 41.06 -3.43 -39.82
CA ASN A 17 41.27 -4.12 -38.54
C ASN A 17 39.99 -4.81 -38.09
N GLN A 18 40.09 -6.08 -37.70
CA GLN A 18 38.94 -6.89 -37.30
C GLN A 18 38.89 -7.07 -35.78
N VAL A 19 37.68 -7.09 -35.23
CA VAL A 19 37.41 -7.46 -33.84
C VAL A 19 36.64 -8.77 -33.85
N LEU A 20 37.19 -9.79 -33.20
CA LEU A 20 36.60 -11.12 -33.10
C LEU A 20 36.34 -11.42 -31.64
N VAL A 21 35.19 -12.04 -31.35
CA VAL A 21 34.77 -12.36 -29.98
C VAL A 21 34.60 -13.88 -29.81
N PRO A 22 35.70 -14.64 -29.80
CA PRO A 22 35.65 -16.09 -29.67
C PRO A 22 35.36 -16.56 -28.23
N THR A 23 34.84 -17.77 -28.11
CA THR A 23 34.61 -18.43 -26.81
C THR A 23 35.88 -19.11 -26.30
N LEU A 24 36.11 -19.07 -24.98
CA LEU A 24 37.21 -19.77 -24.32
C LEU A 24 37.13 -21.28 -24.61
N GLY A 25 38.24 -21.89 -25.02
CA GLY A 25 38.35 -23.30 -25.40
C GLY A 25 38.20 -23.58 -26.91
N SER A 26 38.02 -22.57 -27.75
CA SER A 26 37.93 -22.72 -29.21
C SER A 26 39.29 -22.51 -29.91
N LYS A 27 39.48 -23.11 -31.10
CA LYS A 27 40.59 -22.82 -32.02
C LYS A 27 40.09 -21.82 -33.06
N ILE A 28 40.74 -20.67 -33.17
CA ILE A 28 40.41 -19.63 -34.16
C ILE A 28 41.54 -19.50 -35.18
N THR A 29 41.20 -19.25 -36.44
CA THR A 29 42.16 -19.05 -37.53
C THR A 29 42.08 -17.62 -38.04
N LEU A 30 43.21 -16.92 -38.00
CA LEU A 30 43.38 -15.57 -38.52
C LEU A 30 44.07 -15.66 -39.87
N ASN A 31 43.55 -14.99 -40.89
CA ASN A 31 44.10 -15.03 -42.25
C ASN A 31 44.46 -13.63 -42.71
N CYS A 32 45.69 -13.42 -43.17
CA CYS A 32 46.10 -12.19 -43.86
C CYS A 32 46.62 -12.52 -45.25
N THR A 33 46.25 -11.70 -46.23
CA THR A 33 46.60 -11.85 -47.64
C THR A 33 47.08 -10.52 -48.20
N PHE A 34 48.26 -10.54 -48.81
CA PHE A 34 48.91 -9.38 -49.43
C PHE A 34 49.20 -9.65 -50.90
N SER A 35 49.16 -8.60 -51.72
CA SER A 35 49.74 -8.62 -53.06
C SER A 35 51.03 -7.81 -53.10
N VAL A 36 52.06 -8.39 -53.71
CA VAL A 36 53.43 -7.86 -53.70
C VAL A 36 53.97 -7.89 -55.12
N ALA A 37 54.59 -6.80 -55.58
CA ALA A 37 55.37 -6.84 -56.82
C ALA A 37 56.68 -7.62 -56.57
N PHE A 38 56.96 -8.64 -57.38
CA PHE A 38 58.09 -9.55 -57.16
C PHE A 38 59.02 -9.61 -58.37
N GLU A 39 60.31 -9.32 -58.14
CA GLU A 39 61.37 -9.41 -59.15
C GLU A 39 62.65 -10.03 -58.54
N GLY A 40 62.57 -11.31 -58.15
CA GLY A 40 63.70 -12.21 -57.88
C GLY A 40 64.61 -11.95 -56.66
N HIS A 41 64.76 -10.70 -56.20
CA HIS A 41 65.80 -10.28 -55.24
C HIS A 41 65.33 -10.08 -53.79
N CYS A 42 64.03 -10.19 -53.49
CA CYS A 42 63.49 -10.00 -52.13
C CYS A 42 62.36 -11.00 -51.84
N PRO A 43 62.60 -12.13 -51.13
CA PRO A 43 61.53 -13.04 -50.74
C PRO A 43 60.55 -12.35 -49.76
N PRO A 44 59.23 -12.38 -50.01
CA PRO A 44 58.25 -11.84 -49.07
C PRO A 44 58.13 -12.75 -47.85
N ALA A 45 58.45 -12.25 -46.66
CA ALA A 45 58.29 -12.96 -45.39
C ALA A 45 57.26 -12.23 -44.52
N ILE A 46 56.17 -12.91 -44.17
CA ILE A 46 55.13 -12.36 -43.30
C ILE A 46 55.57 -12.55 -41.85
N GLN A 47 55.40 -11.50 -41.04
CA GLN A 47 55.67 -11.55 -39.60
C GLN A 47 54.37 -11.40 -38.82
N TRP A 48 54.15 -12.32 -37.89
CA TRP A 48 53.06 -12.24 -36.93
C TRP A 48 53.57 -11.72 -35.59
N LEU A 49 52.85 -10.73 -35.04
CA LEU A 49 53.09 -10.17 -33.72
C LEU A 49 51.84 -10.35 -32.87
N LYS A 50 52.03 -10.57 -31.56
CA LYS A 50 50.97 -10.51 -30.56
C LYS A 50 51.31 -9.37 -29.60
N ASP A 51 50.39 -8.40 -29.48
CA ASP A 51 50.54 -7.20 -28.65
C ASP A 51 51.89 -6.51 -28.90
N ASP A 52 52.25 -6.34 -30.17
CA ASP A 52 53.50 -5.74 -30.67
C ASP A 52 54.79 -6.51 -30.31
N HIS A 53 54.68 -7.73 -29.78
CA HIS A 53 55.79 -8.64 -29.57
C HIS A 53 55.79 -9.78 -30.60
N LEU A 54 56.97 -10.21 -31.05
CA LEU A 54 57.11 -11.37 -31.93
C LEU A 54 56.56 -12.63 -31.25
N LEU A 55 55.82 -13.46 -31.99
CA LEU A 55 55.30 -14.72 -31.47
C LEU A 55 56.44 -15.61 -30.96
N GLY A 56 56.49 -15.85 -29.65
CA GLY A 56 57.39 -16.83 -29.03
C GLY A 56 56.87 -18.27 -29.16
N ASN A 57 57.78 -19.26 -29.04
CA ASN A 57 57.56 -20.72 -29.10
C ASN A 57 56.49 -21.22 -30.09
N GLN A 58 56.96 -21.78 -31.21
CA GLN A 58 56.16 -22.29 -32.34
C GLN A 58 55.12 -23.40 -32.00
N SER A 59 55.09 -23.94 -30.77
CA SER A 59 54.16 -25.01 -30.40
C SER A 59 52.74 -24.56 -30.05
N LEU A 60 52.54 -23.27 -29.77
CA LEU A 60 51.22 -22.69 -29.42
C LEU A 60 50.47 -22.13 -30.64
N TYR A 61 51.17 -21.96 -31.76
CA TYR A 61 50.69 -21.27 -32.94
C TYR A 61 50.92 -22.13 -34.18
N ASP A 62 49.88 -22.28 -34.98
CA ASP A 62 49.90 -23.06 -36.23
C ASP A 62 49.97 -22.09 -37.41
N ILE A 63 51.17 -21.90 -37.99
CA ILE A 63 51.40 -20.93 -39.07
C ILE A 63 51.52 -21.69 -40.39
N GLN A 64 50.67 -21.35 -41.35
CA GLN A 64 50.72 -21.89 -42.69
C GLN A 64 50.77 -20.75 -43.71
N GLU A 65 51.75 -20.78 -44.60
CA GLU A 65 51.95 -19.78 -45.65
C GLU A 65 51.74 -20.40 -47.03
N VAL A 66 51.02 -19.69 -47.89
CA VAL A 66 50.71 -20.11 -49.25
C VAL A 66 51.01 -18.97 -50.21
N PHE A 67 51.69 -19.31 -51.31
CA PHE A 67 52.11 -18.36 -52.34
C PHE A 67 51.48 -18.77 -53.67
N TRP A 68 50.94 -17.79 -54.40
CA TRP A 68 50.47 -18.00 -55.76
C TRP A 68 50.71 -16.76 -56.60
N ASP A 69 50.84 -16.95 -57.91
CA ASP A 69 51.09 -15.85 -58.83
C ASP A 69 49.78 -15.06 -59.05
N GLY A 70 49.92 -13.73 -59.12
CA GLY A 70 48.81 -12.81 -59.33
C GLY A 70 48.34 -12.77 -60.78
N VAL A 71 47.34 -11.94 -61.04
CA VAL A 71 46.77 -11.77 -62.40
C VAL A 71 47.81 -11.14 -63.36
N ASN A 72 48.79 -10.41 -62.81
CA ASN A 72 49.89 -9.81 -63.55
C ASN A 72 51.17 -10.63 -63.35
N VAL A 73 51.99 -10.77 -64.41
CA VAL A 73 53.23 -11.59 -64.42
C VAL A 73 54.28 -11.12 -63.39
N SER A 74 54.19 -9.85 -62.97
CA SER A 74 55.09 -9.23 -61.98
C SER A 74 54.48 -9.12 -60.57
N GLU A 75 53.31 -9.71 -60.32
CA GLU A 75 52.61 -9.66 -59.03
C GLU A 75 52.52 -11.06 -58.41
N ARG A 76 52.84 -11.17 -57.13
CA ARG A 76 52.72 -12.40 -56.34
C ARG A 76 51.82 -12.16 -55.14
N ILE A 77 50.88 -13.06 -54.91
CA ILE A 77 49.97 -13.01 -53.78
C ILE A 77 50.50 -13.95 -52.70
N VAL A 78 50.53 -13.45 -51.47
CA VAL A 78 51.02 -14.18 -50.29
C VAL A 78 49.91 -14.19 -49.26
N SER A 79 49.56 -15.37 -48.77
CA SER A 79 48.60 -15.53 -47.69
C SER A 79 49.20 -16.31 -46.55
N SER A 80 49.03 -15.82 -45.33
CA SER A 80 49.45 -16.48 -44.11
C SER A 80 48.24 -16.69 -43.21
N THR A 81 48.08 -17.91 -42.71
CA THR A 81 47.06 -18.26 -41.74
C THR A 81 47.69 -18.62 -40.40
N LEU A 82 47.23 -17.98 -39.33
CA LEU A 82 47.65 -18.20 -37.95
C LEU A 82 46.51 -18.87 -37.16
N GLY A 83 46.70 -20.11 -36.77
CA GLY A 83 45.82 -20.84 -35.84
C GLY A 83 46.19 -20.56 -34.39
N VAL A 84 45.24 -20.02 -33.62
CA VAL A 84 45.39 -19.72 -32.18
C VAL A 84 44.43 -20.60 -31.38
N ASN A 85 44.98 -21.34 -30.41
CA ASN A 85 44.19 -22.11 -29.44
C ASN A 85 43.90 -21.26 -28.20
N LEU A 86 42.63 -20.96 -27.93
CA LEU A 86 42.22 -20.09 -26.82
C LEU A 86 42.04 -20.91 -25.53
N THR A 87 43.13 -21.31 -24.91
CA THR A 87 43.12 -22.15 -23.69
C THR A 87 43.09 -21.33 -22.40
N SER A 88 43.73 -20.17 -22.42
CA SER A 88 43.92 -19.28 -21.27
C SER A 88 43.38 -17.88 -21.57
N VAL A 89 43.11 -17.12 -20.51
CA VAL A 89 42.72 -15.70 -20.60
C VAL A 89 43.85 -14.86 -21.20
N GLN A 90 45.09 -15.32 -21.07
CA GLN A 90 46.26 -14.66 -21.65
C GLN A 90 46.35 -14.83 -23.17
N ASP A 91 45.53 -15.69 -23.79
CA ASP A 91 45.56 -15.94 -25.24
C ASP A 91 44.78 -14.86 -26.03
N TYR A 92 43.90 -14.11 -25.36
CA TYR A 92 43.23 -12.94 -25.92
C TYR A 92 44.22 -11.77 -26.03
N GLY A 93 44.12 -10.99 -27.09
CA GLY A 93 45.06 -9.90 -27.40
C GLY A 93 44.93 -9.43 -28.84
N THR A 94 45.86 -8.57 -29.25
CA THR A 94 45.92 -8.01 -30.60
C THR A 94 46.97 -8.74 -31.42
N PHE A 95 46.54 -9.43 -32.47
CA PHE A 95 47.42 -10.12 -33.41
C PHE A 95 47.62 -9.26 -34.65
N THR A 96 48.86 -8.87 -34.91
CA THR A 96 49.24 -8.04 -36.05
C THR A 96 49.99 -8.88 -37.07
N CYS A 97 49.50 -8.89 -38.30
CA CYS A 97 50.19 -9.47 -39.45
C CYS A 97 50.88 -8.34 -40.21
N ALA A 98 52.20 -8.41 -40.34
CA ALA A 98 53.03 -7.38 -40.94
C ALA A 98 53.83 -7.94 -42.13
N LEU A 99 53.86 -7.18 -43.23
CA LEU A 99 54.67 -7.46 -44.40
C LEU A 99 55.25 -6.14 -44.92
N ARG A 100 56.58 -5.99 -44.83
CA ARG A 100 57.29 -4.74 -45.16
C ARG A 100 56.69 -3.56 -44.38
N ASN A 101 56.28 -2.48 -45.05
CA ASN A 101 55.70 -1.27 -44.44
C ASN A 101 54.18 -1.34 -44.21
N CYS A 102 53.53 -2.49 -44.45
CA CYS A 102 52.09 -2.65 -44.29
C CYS A 102 51.77 -3.64 -43.16
N SER A 103 50.79 -3.30 -42.32
CA SER A 103 50.33 -4.17 -41.24
C SER A 103 48.82 -4.13 -41.10
N THR A 104 48.25 -5.24 -40.64
CA THR A 104 46.81 -5.39 -40.34
C THR A 104 46.64 -6.09 -39.01
N SER A 105 45.67 -5.67 -38.21
CA SER A 105 45.45 -6.26 -36.88
C SER A 105 44.10 -6.96 -36.72
N PHE A 106 44.12 -8.01 -35.89
CA PHE A 106 42.99 -8.77 -35.40
C PHE A 106 42.97 -8.67 -33.88
N THR A 107 41.89 -8.14 -33.33
CA THR A 107 41.72 -8.04 -31.87
C THR A 107 40.79 -9.14 -31.40
N LEU A 108 41.29 -10.00 -30.51
CA LEU A 108 40.49 -11.05 -29.87
C LEU A 108 39.98 -10.53 -28.53
N GLN A 109 38.66 -10.34 -28.42
CA GLN A 109 38.01 -9.91 -27.19
C GLN A 109 37.20 -11.05 -26.56
N ARG A 110 37.05 -11.00 -25.24
CA ARG A 110 36.21 -11.93 -24.50
C ARG A 110 34.81 -11.35 -24.33
N THR A 111 33.78 -12.19 -24.49
CA THR A 111 32.44 -11.87 -23.99
C THR A 111 32.43 -11.98 -22.46
N ASP A 112 32.48 -10.85 -21.76
CA ASP A 112 32.37 -10.87 -20.30
C ASP A 112 30.95 -11.26 -19.86
N PRO A 113 30.79 -12.16 -18.87
CA PRO A 113 29.48 -12.59 -18.37
C PRO A 113 28.76 -11.53 -17.51
N ALA A 114 29.14 -10.26 -17.61
CA ALA A 114 28.62 -9.16 -16.79
C ALA A 114 27.08 -9.05 -16.83
N GLY A 115 26.45 -9.45 -17.95
CA GLY A 115 25.00 -9.49 -18.07
C GLY A 115 24.31 -10.48 -17.13
N HIS A 116 24.94 -11.62 -16.83
CA HIS A 116 24.36 -12.62 -15.92
C HIS A 116 24.37 -12.13 -14.47
N VAL A 117 25.45 -11.46 -14.04
CA VAL A 117 25.55 -10.91 -12.68
C VAL A 117 24.53 -9.81 -12.46
N LEU A 118 24.37 -8.90 -13.44
CA LEU A 118 23.38 -7.83 -13.36
C LEU A 118 21.95 -8.37 -13.33
N ALA A 119 21.64 -9.38 -14.15
CA ALA A 119 20.33 -10.03 -14.16
C ALA A 119 20.02 -10.72 -12.82
N VAL A 120 21.00 -11.41 -12.24
CA VAL A 120 20.86 -12.05 -10.92
C VAL A 120 20.61 -10.99 -9.84
N LEU A 121 21.39 -9.91 -9.81
CA LEU A 121 21.20 -8.81 -8.85
C LEU A 121 19.83 -8.15 -8.99
N ALA A 122 19.38 -7.89 -10.23
CA ALA A 122 18.06 -7.33 -10.49
C ALA A 122 16.95 -8.27 -10.01
N SER A 123 17.06 -9.58 -10.27
CA SER A 123 16.08 -10.56 -9.80
C SER A 123 16.00 -10.63 -8.27
N LEU A 124 17.15 -10.53 -7.60
CA LEU A 124 17.24 -10.57 -6.13
C LEU A 124 16.63 -9.31 -5.51
N LEU A 125 16.82 -8.14 -6.14
CA LEU A 125 16.19 -6.89 -5.74
C LEU A 125 14.67 -6.94 -5.89
N VAL A 126 14.16 -7.46 -7.01
CA VAL A 126 12.72 -7.63 -7.22
C VAL A 126 12.12 -8.58 -6.17
N LEU A 127 12.80 -9.69 -5.88
CA LEU A 127 12.38 -10.63 -4.83
C LEU A 127 12.33 -9.96 -3.45
N LEU A 128 13.33 -9.14 -3.11
CA LEU A 128 13.37 -8.38 -1.86
C LEU A 128 12.18 -7.41 -1.77
N ILE A 129 11.88 -6.67 -2.84
CA ILE A 129 10.74 -5.74 -2.89
C ILE A 129 9.43 -6.49 -2.69
N LEU A 130 9.23 -7.64 -3.35
CA LEU A 130 8.04 -8.46 -3.19
C LEU A 130 7.89 -8.98 -1.75
N LEU A 131 9.00 -9.38 -1.11
CA LEU A 131 8.99 -9.85 0.27
C LEU A 131 8.65 -8.71 1.25
N VAL A 132 9.22 -7.53 1.07
CA VAL A 132 8.88 -6.33 1.87
C VAL A 132 7.42 -5.95 1.65
N ALA A 133 6.92 -5.94 0.42
CA ALA A 133 5.53 -5.66 0.11
C ALA A 133 4.58 -6.68 0.75
N ALA A 134 4.92 -7.98 0.74
CA ALA A 134 4.16 -9.02 1.42
C ALA A 134 4.17 -8.84 2.94
N LEU A 135 5.31 -8.49 3.55
CA LEU A 135 5.39 -8.20 4.98
C LEU A 135 4.57 -6.96 5.36
N LEU A 136 4.66 -5.88 4.58
CA LEU A 136 3.84 -4.68 4.76
C LEU A 136 2.36 -4.99 4.57
N TYR A 137 1.99 -5.84 3.61
CA TYR A 137 0.62 -6.29 3.45
C TYR A 137 0.15 -7.06 4.68
N VAL A 138 0.88 -8.08 5.14
CA VAL A 138 0.48 -8.89 6.29
C VAL A 138 0.40 -8.05 7.58
N LYS A 139 1.35 -7.15 7.81
CA LYS A 139 1.41 -6.36 9.07
C LYS A 139 0.59 -5.08 9.04
N CYS A 140 0.45 -4.45 7.88
CA CYS A 140 -0.12 -3.10 7.76
C CYS A 140 -1.39 -3.07 6.92
N ARG A 141 -1.91 -4.17 6.36
CA ARG A 141 -3.17 -4.18 5.59
C ARG A 141 -4.28 -3.39 6.25
N LEU A 142 -4.54 -3.61 7.54
CA LEU A 142 -5.57 -2.87 8.27
C LEU A 142 -5.27 -1.37 8.39
N ARG A 143 -4.01 -1.00 8.62
CA ARG A 143 -3.58 0.41 8.70
C ARG A 143 -3.68 1.11 7.34
N VAL A 144 -3.26 0.43 6.27
CA VAL A 144 -3.32 0.93 4.90
C VAL A 144 -4.78 1.09 4.47
N LEU A 145 -5.64 0.12 4.78
CA LEU A 145 -7.07 0.19 4.45
C LEU A 145 -7.78 1.30 5.23
N LEU A 146 -7.45 1.49 6.51
CA LEU A 146 -7.94 2.62 7.30
C LEU A 146 -7.48 3.95 6.71
N TRP A 147 -6.19 4.08 6.39
CA TRP A 147 -5.65 5.29 5.76
C TRP A 147 -6.32 5.59 4.41
N TYR A 148 -6.54 4.56 3.59
CA TYR A 148 -7.24 4.70 2.31
C TYR A 148 -8.68 5.18 2.51
N ARG A 149 -9.43 4.57 3.45
CA ARG A 149 -10.79 5.00 3.80
C ARG A 149 -10.81 6.44 4.34
N ASP A 150 -9.86 6.77 5.21
CA ASP A 150 -9.76 8.11 5.80
C ASP A 150 -9.30 9.17 4.81
N LYS A 151 -8.75 8.81 3.65
CA LYS A 151 -8.40 9.73 2.56
C LYS A 151 -9.48 9.83 1.49
N TYR A 152 -10.02 8.69 1.05
CA TYR A 152 -10.85 8.57 -0.16
C TYR A 152 -12.26 8.04 0.07
N GLY A 153 -12.62 7.60 1.28
CA GLY A 153 -13.94 7.02 1.55
C GLY A 153 -15.04 8.08 1.65
N ASP A 154 -16.24 7.79 1.17
CA ASP A 154 -17.36 8.74 1.27
C ASP A 154 -17.75 9.04 2.74
N VAL A 155 -18.19 10.27 2.95
CA VAL A 155 -18.54 10.80 4.27
C VAL A 155 -20.06 10.84 4.40
N GLU A 156 -20.63 9.96 5.23
CA GLU A 156 -22.07 9.81 5.45
C GLU A 156 -22.64 10.91 6.39
N MET A 157 -22.37 12.21 6.17
CA MET A 157 -22.75 13.29 7.11
C MET A 157 -24.14 13.93 6.88
N ASN A 158 -24.77 13.71 5.71
CA ASN A 158 -26.03 14.37 5.32
C ASN A 158 -27.15 13.38 4.94
N ASP A 159 -27.14 12.18 5.52
CA ASP A 159 -28.11 11.11 5.25
C ASP A 159 -29.39 11.19 6.10
N GLY A 160 -29.55 12.23 6.92
CA GLY A 160 -30.69 12.40 7.83
C GLY A 160 -30.69 11.45 9.04
N LYS A 161 -29.64 10.63 9.22
CA LYS A 161 -29.52 9.68 10.33
C LYS A 161 -28.92 10.36 11.56
N LEU A 162 -29.48 10.06 12.73
CA LEU A 162 -29.10 10.70 14.00
C LEU A 162 -27.99 9.96 14.73
N TYR A 163 -27.92 8.64 14.55
CA TYR A 163 -26.98 7.76 15.24
C TYR A 163 -26.07 7.04 14.23
N ASP A 164 -24.82 6.85 14.61
CA ASP A 164 -23.82 6.15 13.80
C ASP A 164 -23.98 4.63 13.88
N ALA A 165 -24.36 4.12 15.04
CA ALA A 165 -24.60 2.70 15.22
C ALA A 165 -25.68 2.42 16.26
N TYR A 166 -26.52 1.44 15.96
CA TYR A 166 -27.40 0.76 16.91
C TYR A 166 -26.66 -0.43 17.50
N ILE A 167 -26.61 -0.57 18.82
CA ILE A 167 -25.97 -1.69 19.51
C ILE A 167 -27.07 -2.50 20.18
N SER A 168 -27.29 -3.71 19.67
CA SER A 168 -28.11 -4.72 20.32
C SER A 168 -27.24 -5.67 21.15
N TYR A 169 -27.65 -5.87 22.40
CA TYR A 169 -27.05 -6.81 23.33
C TYR A 169 -28.12 -7.39 24.26
N THR A 170 -27.80 -8.45 25.00
CA THR A 170 -28.72 -9.02 26.00
C THR A 170 -28.57 -8.30 27.34
N SER A 171 -29.62 -8.26 28.17
CA SER A 171 -29.61 -7.72 29.53
C SER A 171 -28.73 -8.47 30.54
N SER A 172 -27.91 -9.42 30.07
CA SER A 172 -26.96 -10.18 30.89
C SER A 172 -25.93 -9.24 31.53
N PRO A 173 -25.44 -9.53 32.76
CA PRO A 173 -24.49 -8.66 33.44
C PRO A 173 -23.14 -8.57 32.69
N GLU A 174 -22.76 -9.61 31.96
CA GLU A 174 -21.52 -9.66 31.18
C GLU A 174 -21.60 -8.76 29.95
N ASP A 175 -22.68 -8.87 29.17
CA ASP A 175 -22.89 -8.06 27.97
C ASP A 175 -23.06 -6.60 28.32
N ARG A 176 -23.84 -6.31 29.38
CA ARG A 176 -24.02 -4.94 29.86
C ARG A 176 -22.69 -4.32 30.29
N LYS A 177 -21.81 -5.08 30.96
CA LYS A 177 -20.47 -4.61 31.33
C LYS A 177 -19.60 -4.38 30.09
N PHE A 178 -19.57 -5.34 29.16
CA PHE A 178 -18.82 -5.22 27.91
C PHE A 178 -19.24 -3.98 27.11
N VAL A 179 -20.54 -3.81 26.88
CA VAL A 179 -21.06 -2.69 26.09
C VAL A 179 -20.82 -1.35 26.79
N ASN A 180 -21.13 -1.23 28.08
CA ASN A 180 -21.03 0.08 28.76
C ASN A 180 -19.60 0.49 29.16
N PHE A 181 -18.72 -0.46 29.47
CA PHE A 181 -17.36 -0.14 29.94
C PHE A 181 -16.28 -0.32 28.87
N ILE A 182 -16.52 -1.11 27.83
CA ILE A 182 -15.53 -1.37 26.78
C ILE A 182 -15.97 -0.75 25.45
N LEU A 183 -17.12 -1.14 24.93
CA LEU A 183 -17.55 -0.72 23.59
C LEU A 183 -17.93 0.76 23.52
N LYS A 184 -18.83 1.20 24.41
CA LYS A 184 -19.34 2.58 24.46
C LYS A 184 -18.22 3.61 24.70
N PRO A 185 -17.33 3.48 25.69
CA PRO A 185 -16.30 4.50 25.93
C PRO A 185 -15.27 4.57 24.78
N GLN A 186 -14.97 3.45 24.12
CA GLN A 186 -14.06 3.46 22.97
C GLN A 186 -14.70 4.14 21.76
N LEU A 187 -15.98 3.90 21.49
CA LEU A 187 -16.65 4.46 20.33
C LEU A 187 -17.10 5.92 20.55
N GLU A 188 -17.73 6.24 21.68
CA GLU A 188 -18.23 7.59 21.97
C GLU A 188 -17.10 8.52 22.42
N ASN A 189 -16.36 8.17 23.48
CA ASN A 189 -15.42 9.13 24.09
C ASN A 189 -14.15 9.32 23.26
N ARG A 190 -13.62 8.27 22.62
CA ARG A 190 -12.37 8.38 21.84
C ARG A 190 -12.57 8.76 20.38
N HIS A 191 -13.68 8.34 19.78
CA HIS A 191 -13.91 8.51 18.34
C HIS A 191 -15.16 9.35 18.02
N GLY A 192 -15.90 9.81 19.02
CA GLY A 192 -17.03 10.72 18.86
C GLY A 192 -18.27 10.10 18.22
N TYR A 193 -18.41 8.76 18.18
CA TYR A 193 -19.61 8.10 17.64
C TYR A 193 -20.84 8.38 18.51
N LYS A 194 -21.99 8.58 17.86
CA LYS A 194 -23.30 8.65 18.51
C LYS A 194 -23.92 7.26 18.46
N LEU A 195 -24.08 6.62 19.61
CA LEU A 195 -24.58 5.25 19.68
C LEU A 195 -26.01 5.24 20.23
N LEU A 196 -26.82 4.33 19.73
CA LEU A 196 -28.11 3.97 20.32
C LEU A 196 -27.99 2.57 20.91
N LEU A 197 -28.13 2.46 22.22
CA LEU A 197 -27.99 1.20 22.96
C LEU A 197 -29.37 0.66 23.31
N ASP A 198 -29.62 -0.62 23.03
CA ASP A 198 -30.84 -1.32 23.44
C ASP A 198 -30.50 -2.74 23.90
N ASP A 199 -31.00 -3.10 25.09
CA ASP A 199 -30.83 -4.42 25.71
C ASP A 199 -32.03 -5.35 25.49
N ARG A 200 -33.03 -4.90 24.71
CA ARG A 200 -34.19 -5.70 24.32
C ARG A 200 -33.85 -6.70 23.23
N ASP A 201 -34.64 -7.77 23.18
CA ASP A 201 -34.60 -8.74 22.10
C ASP A 201 -34.89 -8.05 20.76
N VAL A 202 -34.04 -8.31 19.75
CA VAL A 202 -34.16 -7.71 18.42
C VAL A 202 -35.35 -8.30 17.65
N LEU A 203 -35.59 -9.59 17.84
CA LEU A 203 -36.63 -10.33 17.12
C LEU A 203 -37.48 -11.12 18.11
N PRO A 204 -38.25 -10.45 19.00
CA PRO A 204 -39.20 -11.16 19.83
C PRO A 204 -40.18 -11.89 18.91
N ASN A 205 -40.32 -13.20 19.09
CA ASN A 205 -41.12 -14.09 18.21
C ASN A 205 -40.66 -14.17 16.74
N SER A 206 -39.40 -13.87 16.43
CA SER A 206 -38.82 -13.87 15.07
C SER A 206 -39.27 -12.71 14.17
N GLU A 207 -39.92 -11.68 14.73
CA GLU A 207 -40.31 -10.47 14.00
C GLU A 207 -39.75 -9.21 14.66
N PRO A 208 -39.30 -8.21 13.88
CA PRO A 208 -38.81 -6.96 14.44
C PRO A 208 -39.97 -6.10 14.95
N SER A 209 -39.83 -5.53 16.14
CA SER A 209 -40.81 -4.60 16.68
C SER A 209 -40.82 -3.28 15.88
N ALA A 210 -41.94 -2.57 15.89
CA ALA A 210 -42.06 -1.26 15.24
C ALA A 210 -41.03 -0.25 15.80
N ASP A 211 -40.79 -0.28 17.12
CA ASP A 211 -39.78 0.53 17.79
C ASP A 211 -38.37 0.24 17.27
N LEU A 212 -38.03 -1.05 17.10
CA LEU A 212 -36.74 -1.45 16.55
C LEU A 212 -36.57 -0.95 15.11
N ILE A 213 -37.58 -1.12 14.26
CA ILE A 213 -37.54 -0.66 12.87
C ILE A 213 -37.32 0.86 12.84
N MET A 214 -38.05 1.60 13.67
CA MET A 214 -37.89 3.05 13.79
C MET A 214 -36.48 3.42 14.26
N ASN A 215 -35.97 2.78 15.30
CA ASN A 215 -34.64 3.04 15.83
C ASN A 215 -33.52 2.72 14.82
N LEU A 216 -33.62 1.58 14.12
CA LEU A 216 -32.67 1.19 13.08
C LEU A 216 -32.71 2.13 11.87
N SER A 217 -33.89 2.63 11.49
CA SER A 217 -34.00 3.62 10.40
C SER A 217 -33.20 4.89 10.67
N ARG A 218 -33.05 5.26 11.95
CA ARG A 218 -32.29 6.43 12.44
C ARG A 218 -30.79 6.14 12.61
N CYS A 219 -30.35 4.90 12.39
CA CYS A 219 -28.98 4.44 12.59
C CYS A 219 -28.27 4.06 11.27
N ARG A 220 -26.97 4.34 11.16
CA ARG A 220 -26.19 4.01 9.95
C ARG A 220 -25.75 2.55 9.88
N ARG A 221 -25.47 1.94 11.04
CA ARG A 221 -25.04 0.54 11.16
C ARG A 221 -25.75 -0.14 12.32
N LEU A 222 -25.89 -1.45 12.22
CA LEU A 222 -26.35 -2.34 13.30
C LEU A 222 -25.14 -3.14 13.81
N ILE A 223 -24.89 -3.09 15.11
CA ILE A 223 -23.93 -3.92 15.83
C ILE A 223 -24.72 -4.87 16.74
N VAL A 224 -24.46 -6.17 16.65
CA VAL A 224 -25.05 -7.21 17.49
C VAL A 224 -23.95 -7.87 18.30
N VAL A 225 -24.08 -7.85 19.62
CA VAL A 225 -23.17 -8.53 20.56
C VAL A 225 -23.66 -9.96 20.74
N LEU A 226 -23.03 -10.89 20.03
CA LEU A 226 -23.42 -12.30 19.94
C LEU A 226 -22.71 -13.10 21.05
N SER A 227 -23.17 -12.94 22.30
CA SER A 227 -22.76 -13.71 23.47
C SER A 227 -23.51 -15.05 23.57
N ASP A 228 -23.08 -15.96 24.47
CA ASP A 228 -23.84 -17.17 24.79
C ASP A 228 -25.26 -16.86 25.28
N ALA A 229 -25.44 -15.79 26.06
CA ALA A 229 -26.76 -15.34 26.52
C ALA A 229 -27.62 -14.85 25.34
N PHE A 230 -27.03 -14.16 24.37
CA PHE A 230 -27.71 -13.72 23.17
C PHE A 230 -28.13 -14.90 22.27
N LEU A 231 -27.26 -15.88 22.10
CA LEU A 231 -27.57 -17.11 21.35
C LEU A 231 -28.61 -17.99 22.05
N ALA A 232 -28.79 -17.85 23.36
CA ALA A 232 -29.82 -18.56 24.11
C ALA A 232 -31.25 -18.05 23.83
N GLN A 233 -31.42 -16.88 23.21
CA GLN A 233 -32.73 -16.33 22.85
C GLN A 233 -33.49 -17.28 21.90
N ALA A 234 -34.82 -17.29 22.02
CA ALA A 234 -35.68 -18.24 21.31
C ALA A 234 -35.52 -18.18 19.78
N TRP A 235 -35.41 -16.98 19.21
CA TRP A 235 -35.23 -16.80 17.77
C TRP A 235 -33.84 -17.27 17.29
N CYS A 236 -32.79 -17.10 18.10
CA CYS A 236 -31.45 -17.61 17.80
C CYS A 236 -31.40 -19.15 17.77
N ARG A 237 -32.16 -19.81 18.66
CA ARG A 237 -32.20 -21.28 18.73
C ARG A 237 -33.04 -21.91 17.62
N HIS A 238 -34.20 -21.33 17.31
CA HIS A 238 -35.16 -21.96 16.42
C HIS A 238 -35.12 -21.40 14.99
N ASN A 239 -34.98 -20.08 14.84
CA ASN A 239 -35.23 -19.38 13.56
C ASN A 239 -34.11 -18.39 13.17
N PHE A 240 -32.84 -18.71 13.50
CA PHE A 240 -31.73 -17.76 13.27
C PHE A 240 -31.56 -17.37 11.80
N ARG A 241 -31.77 -18.31 10.87
CA ARG A 241 -31.65 -18.04 9.42
C ARG A 241 -32.61 -16.93 9.00
N ASP A 242 -33.88 -17.07 9.34
CA ASP A 242 -34.92 -16.10 8.96
C ASP A 242 -34.70 -14.77 9.69
N GLY A 243 -34.31 -14.84 10.96
CA GLY A 243 -33.91 -13.66 11.71
C GLY A 243 -32.75 -12.90 11.06
N LEU A 244 -31.71 -13.60 10.57
CA LEU A 244 -30.60 -12.96 9.87
C LEU A 244 -31.07 -12.25 8.60
N TRP A 245 -31.95 -12.86 7.82
CA TRP A 245 -32.50 -12.23 6.61
C TRP A 245 -33.28 -10.94 6.96
N ARG A 246 -34.08 -10.96 8.03
CA ARG A 246 -34.74 -9.74 8.52
C ARG A 246 -33.74 -8.67 8.95
N LEU A 247 -32.66 -9.03 9.63
CA LEU A 247 -31.62 -8.06 10.01
C LEU A 247 -30.90 -7.46 8.78
N LEU A 248 -30.69 -8.26 7.74
CA LEU A 248 -30.11 -7.82 6.47
C LEU A 248 -31.06 -6.90 5.68
N GLU A 249 -32.38 -7.11 5.78
CA GLU A 249 -33.39 -6.20 5.22
C GLU A 249 -33.36 -4.84 5.95
N LEU A 250 -33.19 -4.85 7.28
CA LEU A 250 -33.19 -3.64 8.10
C LEU A 250 -31.87 -2.86 8.03
N SER A 251 -30.75 -3.54 7.81
CA SER A 251 -29.41 -2.94 7.76
C SER A 251 -28.54 -3.62 6.70
N ARG A 252 -27.98 -2.82 5.78
CA ARG A 252 -27.21 -3.32 4.63
C ARG A 252 -25.98 -4.15 4.98
N LYS A 253 -25.29 -3.83 6.09
CA LYS A 253 -24.06 -4.49 6.54
C LYS A 253 -24.02 -4.54 8.08
N PRO A 254 -24.78 -5.46 8.70
CA PRO A 254 -24.75 -5.62 10.14
C PRO A 254 -23.40 -6.20 10.59
N ILE A 255 -22.98 -5.81 11.79
CA ILE A 255 -21.72 -6.17 12.43
C ILE A 255 -22.04 -7.09 13.61
N PHE A 256 -21.49 -8.29 13.63
CA PHE A 256 -21.65 -9.26 14.70
C PHE A 256 -20.34 -9.37 15.48
N ILE A 257 -20.39 -9.17 16.79
CA ILE A 257 -19.26 -9.33 17.71
C ILE A 257 -19.41 -10.67 18.44
N THR A 258 -18.40 -11.53 18.36
CA THR A 258 -18.36 -12.85 19.01
C THR A 258 -17.18 -12.91 19.98
N PHE A 259 -17.19 -13.85 20.93
CA PHE A 259 -16.15 -13.95 21.97
C PHE A 259 -15.35 -15.25 21.84
N GLU A 260 -14.03 -15.15 21.94
CA GLU A 260 -13.12 -16.30 21.95
C GLU A 260 -13.19 -17.04 23.30
N GLY A 261 -13.23 -18.38 23.26
CA GLY A 261 -13.30 -19.21 24.47
C GLY A 261 -14.71 -19.65 24.89
N GLN A 262 -15.77 -19.15 24.24
CA GLN A 262 -17.12 -19.68 24.43
C GLN A 262 -17.31 -20.92 23.52
N THR A 263 -17.22 -22.10 24.13
CA THR A 263 -17.30 -23.41 23.45
C THR A 263 -18.67 -23.61 22.78
N HIS A 264 -19.73 -23.10 23.40
CA HIS A 264 -21.10 -23.16 22.88
C HIS A 264 -21.31 -22.27 21.65
N ILE A 265 -20.75 -21.05 21.65
CA ILE A 265 -20.73 -20.16 20.46
C ILE A 265 -20.09 -20.87 19.26
N SER A 266 -18.92 -21.50 19.46
CA SER A 266 -18.09 -22.01 18.36
C SER A 266 -18.76 -23.12 17.55
N SER A 267 -19.66 -23.88 18.17
CA SER A 267 -20.41 -24.97 17.57
C SER A 267 -21.84 -24.58 17.15
N HIS A 268 -22.28 -23.36 17.44
CA HIS A 268 -23.66 -22.94 17.18
C HIS A 268 -23.92 -22.78 15.67
N PRO A 269 -25.08 -23.27 15.14
CA PRO A 269 -25.41 -23.16 13.70
C PRO A 269 -25.43 -21.71 13.20
N ALA A 270 -25.77 -20.75 14.08
CA ALA A 270 -25.74 -19.32 13.78
C ALA A 270 -24.36 -18.85 13.27
N LEU A 271 -23.27 -19.27 13.92
CA LEU A 271 -21.92 -18.87 13.49
C LEU A 271 -21.54 -19.46 12.14
N ARG A 272 -21.92 -20.71 11.87
CA ARG A 272 -21.69 -21.32 10.56
C ARG A 272 -22.40 -20.52 9.47
N LEU A 273 -23.62 -20.07 9.73
CA LEU A 273 -24.41 -19.28 8.79
C LEU A 273 -23.81 -17.88 8.59
N LEU A 274 -23.39 -17.19 9.65
CA LEU A 274 -22.66 -15.92 9.54
C LEU A 274 -21.34 -16.06 8.78
N ARG A 275 -20.60 -17.17 8.99
CA ARG A 275 -19.37 -17.48 8.24
C ARG A 275 -19.63 -17.74 6.76
N GLN A 276 -20.75 -18.38 6.41
CA GLN A 276 -21.16 -18.58 5.02
C GLN A 276 -21.49 -17.24 4.32
N HIS A 277 -22.07 -16.29 5.07
CA HIS A 277 -22.51 -15.00 4.55
C HIS A 277 -21.53 -13.84 4.84
N ARG A 278 -20.23 -14.12 4.98
CA ARG A 278 -19.16 -13.12 5.26
C ARG A 278 -19.08 -11.94 4.28
N HIS A 279 -19.68 -12.06 3.10
CA HIS A 279 -19.71 -10.99 2.09
C HIS A 279 -20.78 -9.92 2.37
N VAL A 280 -21.84 -10.27 3.11
CA VAL A 280 -22.94 -9.36 3.48
C VAL A 280 -22.93 -8.97 4.96
N VAL A 281 -22.26 -9.74 5.83
CA VAL A 281 -22.10 -9.43 7.26
C VAL A 281 -20.65 -9.25 7.65
N THR A 282 -20.39 -8.38 8.62
CA THR A 282 -19.07 -8.27 9.25
C THR A 282 -19.07 -9.10 10.52
N LEU A 283 -18.17 -10.07 10.64
CA LEU A 283 -18.02 -10.90 11.85
C LEU A 283 -16.69 -10.57 12.53
N LEU A 284 -16.76 -10.04 13.74
CA LEU A 284 -15.61 -9.66 14.56
C LEU A 284 -15.46 -10.61 15.74
N LEU A 285 -14.23 -11.02 16.03
CA LEU A 285 -13.90 -11.90 17.15
C LEU A 285 -13.18 -11.13 18.24
N TRP A 286 -13.79 -11.05 19.41
CA TRP A 286 -13.22 -10.50 20.63
C TRP A 286 -12.31 -11.53 21.30
N LYS A 287 -11.02 -11.23 21.31
CA LYS A 287 -9.94 -12.02 21.91
C LYS A 287 -9.34 -11.34 23.15
N PRO A 288 -8.61 -12.02 24.04
CA PRO A 288 -7.93 -11.40 25.18
C PRO A 288 -7.04 -10.19 24.80
N GLY A 289 -6.37 -10.23 23.65
CA GLY A 289 -5.57 -9.09 23.14
C GLY A 289 -6.38 -7.88 22.65
N SER A 290 -7.70 -8.02 22.51
CA SER A 290 -8.59 -6.99 21.94
C SER A 290 -8.88 -5.85 22.92
N VAL A 291 -8.57 -6.04 24.21
CA VAL A 291 -8.69 -5.00 25.25
C VAL A 291 -7.86 -3.76 24.89
N THR A 292 -6.76 -3.94 24.16
CA THR A 292 -5.93 -2.82 23.69
C THR A 292 -6.63 -2.06 22.54
N PRO A 293 -6.75 -0.72 22.59
CA PRO A 293 -7.39 0.07 21.53
C PRO A 293 -6.69 -0.03 20.16
N SER A 294 -5.42 -0.41 20.13
CA SER A 294 -4.63 -0.59 18.90
C SER A 294 -4.74 -1.99 18.28
N SER A 295 -5.55 -2.87 18.87
CA SER A 295 -5.78 -4.22 18.38
C SER A 295 -6.47 -4.24 17.01
N ASP A 296 -6.35 -5.38 16.32
CA ASP A 296 -6.95 -5.55 15.00
C ASP A 296 -8.48 -5.56 15.05
N PHE A 297 -9.06 -6.00 16.18
CA PHE A 297 -10.50 -5.92 16.43
C PHE A 297 -11.04 -4.49 16.26
N TRP A 298 -10.42 -3.50 16.91
CA TRP A 298 -10.88 -2.11 16.81
C TRP A 298 -10.68 -1.54 15.41
N LYS A 299 -9.56 -1.87 14.74
CA LYS A 299 -9.33 -1.45 13.36
C LYS A 299 -10.39 -1.98 12.42
N GLU A 300 -10.76 -3.26 12.53
CA GLU A 300 -11.82 -3.87 11.74
C GLU A 300 -13.20 -3.30 12.07
N LEU A 301 -13.49 -3.06 13.35
CA LEU A 301 -14.74 -2.41 13.78
C LEU A 301 -14.86 -0.99 13.19
N HIS A 302 -13.78 -0.20 13.23
CA HIS A 302 -13.76 1.14 12.66
C HIS A 302 -13.89 1.15 11.14
N LEU A 303 -13.35 0.15 10.45
CA LEU A 303 -13.54 -0.02 9.01
C LEU A 303 -15.00 -0.32 8.65
N ALA A 304 -15.72 -1.03 9.50
CA ALA A 304 -17.13 -1.37 9.29
C ALA A 304 -18.10 -0.21 9.65
N LEU A 305 -17.68 0.66 10.57
CA LEU A 305 -18.41 1.86 11.00
C LEU A 305 -18.37 2.99 9.95
N PRO A 306 -19.35 3.91 9.97
CA PRO A 306 -19.38 5.05 9.06
C PRO A 306 -18.16 5.96 9.29
N ARG A 307 -17.64 6.59 8.22
CA ARG A 307 -16.49 7.48 8.32
C ARG A 307 -16.90 8.79 9.02
N LYS A 308 -16.16 9.16 10.06
CA LYS A 308 -16.25 10.50 10.65
C LYS A 308 -15.18 11.43 10.10
N VAL A 309 -15.61 12.57 9.60
CA VAL A 309 -14.73 13.73 9.41
C VAL A 309 -14.68 14.45 10.74
N HIS A 310 -13.52 14.42 11.40
CA HIS A 310 -13.24 15.36 12.47
C HIS A 310 -12.99 16.71 11.81
N TYR A 311 -14.01 17.57 11.76
CA TYR A 311 -13.72 19.00 11.63
C TYR A 311 -12.90 19.35 12.86
N ARG A 312 -11.63 19.75 12.67
CA ARG A 312 -10.93 20.49 13.71
C ARG A 312 -11.84 21.68 14.00
N ALA A 313 -12.47 21.69 15.17
CA ALA A 313 -13.10 22.88 15.70
C ALA A 313 -11.97 23.89 15.90
N LEU A 314 -11.64 24.64 14.86
CA LEU A 314 -11.06 25.95 15.03
C LEU A 314 -12.11 26.70 15.85
N MET A 315 -11.83 26.94 17.12
CA MET A 315 -12.69 27.72 18.00
C MET A 315 -13.17 28.96 17.25
N SER A 316 -14.43 28.92 16.85
CA SER A 316 -15.23 30.06 16.45
C SER A 316 -16.64 29.51 16.32
N ASP A 317 -17.48 29.84 17.28
CA ASP A 317 -18.92 29.64 17.20
C ASP A 317 -19.42 30.06 15.81
N PRO A 318 -20.25 29.27 15.10
CA PRO A 318 -20.79 29.67 13.80
C PRO A 318 -21.81 30.81 13.90
N GLN A 319 -22.08 31.34 15.10
CA GLN A 319 -23.25 32.17 15.36
C GLN A 319 -22.96 33.67 15.56
N THR A 320 -21.74 34.15 15.35
CA THR A 320 -21.43 35.60 15.44
C THR A 320 -20.87 36.23 14.17
N ARG A 321 -20.87 35.52 13.03
CA ARG A 321 -20.30 36.05 11.77
C ARG A 321 -21.31 36.59 10.74
N LEU A 322 -22.58 36.72 11.12
CA LEU A 322 -23.63 37.33 10.29
C LEU A 322 -24.42 38.43 11.04
N GLN A 323 -23.87 38.99 12.13
CA GLN A 323 -24.41 40.21 12.75
C GLN A 323 -23.75 41.45 12.09
N GLY A 324 -23.87 41.54 10.78
CA GLY A 324 -23.28 42.63 9.99
C GLY A 324 -24.07 42.98 8.73
N ASP A 325 -25.19 42.29 8.45
CA ASP A 325 -26.09 42.70 7.39
C ASP A 325 -26.99 43.81 7.94
N LYS A 326 -26.65 45.05 7.58
CA LYS A 326 -27.56 46.18 7.70
C LYS A 326 -28.58 46.08 6.57
N ASP A 327 -29.69 45.40 6.80
CA ASP A 327 -30.86 45.51 5.95
C ASP A 327 -31.44 46.94 6.06
N PRO A 328 -31.48 47.75 4.98
CA PRO A 328 -32.07 49.08 5.01
C PRO A 328 -33.58 49.03 4.70
N MET A 329 -34.31 48.05 5.23
CA MET A 329 -35.75 47.88 4.94
C MET A 329 -36.64 47.70 6.18
N LEU A 330 -36.18 48.16 7.34
CA LEU A 330 -37.01 48.34 8.53
C LEU A 330 -36.79 49.74 9.12
N THR A 331 -37.14 50.77 8.35
CA THR A 331 -37.43 52.10 8.89
C THR A 331 -38.90 52.40 8.69
N LEU A 332 -39.73 51.92 9.62
CA LEU A 332 -41.03 52.53 9.85
C LEU A 332 -40.79 53.80 10.67
N HIS A 333 -41.03 54.93 10.02
CA HIS A 333 -41.01 56.26 10.60
C HIS A 333 -41.92 56.33 11.84
N GLY A 334 -41.35 56.82 12.94
CA GLY A 334 -42.07 57.39 14.07
C GLY A 334 -41.21 58.50 14.64
N GLY A 335 -41.21 59.66 13.98
CA GLY A 335 -40.49 60.83 14.45
C GLY A 335 -41.24 61.53 15.57
N PHE A 336 -40.52 62.04 16.57
CA PHE A 336 -40.70 63.40 17.10
C PHE A 336 -39.55 63.72 18.07
N LEU A 337 -38.79 64.78 17.72
CA LEU A 337 -38.08 65.81 18.52
C LEU A 337 -37.41 65.42 19.87
N GLU A 338 -36.26 65.94 20.31
CA GLU A 338 -35.26 66.91 19.85
C GLU A 338 -34.26 67.10 21.02
N GLY A 339 -32.97 67.42 20.77
CA GLY A 339 -32.15 68.14 21.76
C GLY A 339 -30.83 67.51 22.23
N ARG A 340 -29.74 68.02 21.64
CA ARG A 340 -28.32 68.24 22.04
C ARG A 340 -27.72 67.78 23.41
N PRO A 341 -26.37 67.64 23.48
CA PRO A 341 -25.60 67.04 24.56
C PRO A 341 -25.04 68.05 25.60
N GLY A 342 -24.73 67.57 26.81
CA GLY A 342 -24.01 68.29 27.87
C GLY A 342 -23.74 67.40 29.11
N PRO A 343 -22.77 67.75 29.97
CA PRO A 343 -21.75 66.85 30.54
C PRO A 343 -21.99 66.35 31.99
N ASP A 344 -21.25 65.30 32.39
CA ASP A 344 -21.11 64.68 33.74
C ASP A 344 -20.92 65.72 34.88
N PRO A 345 -21.35 65.48 36.17
CA PRO A 345 -20.64 64.56 37.10
C PRO A 345 -21.44 63.89 38.27
N ASP A 346 -20.96 62.71 38.72
CA ASP A 346 -20.98 62.06 40.07
C ASP A 346 -22.26 62.04 40.98
N PRO A 347 -22.25 61.44 42.19
CA PRO A 347 -22.32 59.99 42.54
C PRO A 347 -23.58 59.63 43.39
N ASP A 348 -23.87 58.31 43.60
CA ASP A 348 -24.69 57.58 44.62
C ASP A 348 -25.74 58.33 45.50
N PRO A 349 -26.90 57.74 45.92
CA PRO A 349 -26.99 56.40 46.54
C PRO A 349 -28.34 55.62 46.37
N ASP A 350 -28.36 54.37 46.86
CA ASP A 350 -29.58 53.59 47.19
C ASP A 350 -30.50 54.35 48.19
N PRO A 351 -31.81 54.03 48.24
CA PRO A 351 -32.27 53.23 49.38
C PRO A 351 -33.44 52.25 49.10
N GLU A 352 -33.67 51.42 50.11
CA GLU A 352 -34.55 50.26 50.25
C GLU A 352 -36.05 50.40 49.90
N GLY A 353 -36.67 49.23 49.69
CA GLY A 353 -38.12 48.97 49.68
C GLY A 353 -38.40 47.52 49.27
N ASP A 354 -38.12 46.51 50.09
CA ASP A 354 -38.83 46.04 51.30
C ASP A 354 -40.01 45.08 51.01
N LEU A 355 -39.82 43.86 51.53
CA LEU A 355 -40.74 42.86 52.08
C LEU A 355 -41.91 42.22 51.31
N GLY A 356 -41.89 40.89 51.36
CA GLY A 356 -43.02 40.00 51.16
C GLY A 356 -42.69 38.56 51.54
N GLU A 357 -42.20 38.31 52.76
CA GLU A 357 -42.26 36.98 53.38
C GLU A 357 -43.70 36.62 53.74
N SER A 358 -44.07 35.34 53.57
CA SER A 358 -44.85 34.67 54.62
C SER A 358 -44.64 33.16 54.57
N HIS A 359 -44.52 32.63 55.79
CA HIS A 359 -43.96 31.36 56.19
C HIS A 359 -45.08 30.36 56.55
N ALA A 360 -44.71 29.07 56.57
CA ALA A 360 -44.99 28.11 57.65
C ALA A 360 -46.08 27.01 57.52
N ALA A 361 -45.69 25.91 58.20
CA ALA A 361 -46.44 24.79 58.81
C ALA A 361 -46.58 23.52 57.94
N ARG A 362 -45.70 22.50 58.12
CA ARG A 362 -45.72 21.41 59.13
C ARG A 362 -47.03 20.62 59.15
N LEU A 363 -46.94 19.30 58.94
CA LEU A 363 -47.46 18.29 59.88
C LEU A 363 -46.98 16.88 59.54
N TRP A 364 -46.56 16.19 60.61
CA TRP A 364 -46.19 14.79 60.71
C TRP A 364 -47.42 13.87 60.67
N HIS A 365 -47.27 12.65 60.14
CA HIS A 365 -47.94 11.49 60.74
C HIS A 365 -47.14 10.19 60.52
N ARG A 366 -46.91 9.49 61.64
CA ARG A 366 -46.30 8.16 61.76
C ARG A 366 -47.38 7.19 62.27
N ASN A 367 -47.16 5.90 62.00
CA ASN A 367 -47.76 4.67 62.57
C ASN A 367 -48.88 3.98 61.76
N SER A 368 -48.61 2.75 61.33
CA SER A 368 -49.14 1.56 62.02
C SER A 368 -48.35 0.29 61.68
N LEU A 369 -48.09 -0.50 62.72
CA LEU A 369 -47.58 -1.87 62.71
C LEU A 369 -48.65 -2.90 62.27
N GLY A 370 -48.17 -4.10 61.90
CA GLY A 370 -48.87 -5.38 61.96
C GLY A 370 -48.56 -6.25 60.73
N LYS A 371 -48.24 -7.54 60.79
CA LYS A 371 -48.21 -8.54 61.87
C LYS A 371 -47.46 -9.77 61.31
N LYS A 372 -46.79 -10.52 62.19
CA LYS A 372 -46.15 -11.82 61.91
C LYS A 372 -47.15 -12.89 61.46
N GLY A 373 -46.68 -13.81 60.62
CA GLY A 373 -47.20 -15.14 60.34
C GLY A 373 -46.07 -15.95 59.73
#